data_AF-A0A960XBT1-F1
#
_entry.id   AF-A0A960XBT1-F1
#
_cell.length_a   1.000
_cell.length_b   1.000
_cell.length_c   1.000
_cell.angle_alpha   90.00
_cell.angle_beta   90.00
_cell.angle_gamma   90.00
#
_symmetry.space_group_name_H-M   'P 1'
#
loop_
_entity.id
_entity.type
_entity.pdbx_description
1 polymer ?
#
loop_
_entity_poly.entity_id
_entity_poly.type
_entity_poly.pdbx_seq_one_letter_code
_entity_poly.pdbx_strand_id
1 'polypeptide(L)'
;FFFLSNLFLLFLNPLEAVSLDPATHMALSSPQYEKFMEVTCLIVNQEQLTTIFTKPNQPIIQLTNNQLLNSSEIYLFVRVKNTGRYIPFGTLHVFVPDVQAPFPLEVIKMFKGIDCFRYALRLDQGILKPNDQQPTLSYKWDCLYRL
;
A
#
# COMPACT_ATOMS: atom_id res chain seq x y z
N PHE A 1 12.92 -29.24 -41.95
CA PHE A 1 13.94 -28.22 -42.26
C PHE A 1 13.27 -26.85 -42.17
N PHE A 2 13.84 -25.99 -41.32
CA PHE A 2 13.67 -24.54 -41.13
C PHE A 2 12.30 -23.92 -40.78
N PHE A 3 12.17 -23.65 -39.48
CA PHE A 3 11.56 -22.46 -38.88
C PHE A 3 12.21 -21.16 -39.39
N LEU A 4 11.44 -20.05 -39.26
CA LEU A 4 11.81 -18.62 -39.12
C LEU A 4 10.94 -17.78 -40.08
N SER A 5 10.46 -16.58 -39.79
CA SER A 5 10.30 -15.75 -38.59
C SER A 5 9.83 -14.41 -39.15
N ASN A 6 8.80 -13.82 -38.59
CA ASN A 6 8.72 -12.35 -38.48
C ASN A 6 7.72 -12.01 -37.38
N LEU A 7 8.07 -12.47 -36.17
CA LEU A 7 7.63 -11.83 -34.95
C LEU A 7 8.36 -10.49 -34.92
N PHE A 8 7.67 -9.42 -35.31
CA PHE A 8 8.13 -8.05 -35.10
C PHE A 8 8.08 -7.81 -33.59
N LEU A 9 9.10 -8.32 -32.89
CA LEU A 9 9.43 -7.94 -31.53
C LEU A 9 9.79 -6.47 -31.59
N LEU A 10 8.81 -5.62 -31.26
CA LEU A 10 9.08 -4.31 -30.72
C LEU A 10 10.00 -4.54 -29.52
N PHE A 11 11.31 -4.41 -29.75
CA PHE A 11 12.30 -4.09 -28.75
C PHE A 11 11.91 -2.72 -28.17
N LEU A 12 10.89 -2.73 -27.31
CA LEU A 12 10.88 -1.85 -26.16
C LEU A 12 12.12 -2.28 -25.38
N ASN A 13 13.24 -1.61 -25.63
CA ASN A 13 14.27 -1.53 -24.61
C ASN A 13 13.52 -1.10 -23.35
N PRO A 14 13.43 -1.91 -22.29
CA PRO A 14 13.22 -1.30 -21.00
C PRO A 14 14.43 -0.39 -20.88
N LEU A 15 14.21 0.92 -21.03
CA LEU A 15 15.18 1.93 -20.68
C LEU A 15 15.67 1.48 -19.32
N GLU A 16 16.91 0.98 -19.29
CA GLU A 16 17.45 0.25 -18.16
C GLU A 16 17.02 1.05 -16.94
N ALA A 17 16.18 0.42 -16.11
CA ALA A 17 16.16 0.78 -14.71
C ALA A 17 17.57 0.41 -14.25
N VAL A 18 18.55 1.27 -14.60
CA VAL A 18 19.79 1.44 -13.88
C VAL A 18 19.30 1.44 -12.46
N SER A 19 19.64 0.39 -11.72
CA SER A 19 19.33 0.28 -10.32
C SER A 19 19.99 1.50 -9.71
N LEU A 20 19.22 2.60 -9.60
CA LEU A 20 19.72 3.85 -9.06
C LEU A 20 20.21 3.46 -7.68
N ASP A 21 21.40 3.90 -7.32
CA ASP A 21 21.89 3.60 -5.99
C ASP A 21 20.94 4.25 -4.95
N PRO A 22 20.88 3.73 -3.72
CA PRO A 22 19.96 4.23 -2.70
C PRO A 22 20.04 5.75 -2.46
N ALA A 23 21.21 6.38 -2.66
CA ALA A 23 21.35 7.83 -2.50
C ALA A 23 20.67 8.59 -3.65
N THR A 24 20.77 8.09 -4.88
CA THR A 24 20.05 8.67 -6.02
C THR A 24 18.54 8.48 -5.89
N HIS A 25 18.07 7.33 -5.36
CA HIS A 25 16.67 7.14 -5.00
C HIS A 25 16.17 8.15 -3.98
N MET A 26 16.93 8.40 -2.90
CA MET A 26 16.56 9.43 -1.91
C MET A 26 16.53 10.84 -2.51
N ALA A 27 17.49 11.19 -3.37
CA ALA A 27 17.58 12.52 -3.99
C ALA A 27 16.39 12.84 -4.92
N LEU A 28 15.81 11.83 -5.54
CA LEU A 28 14.65 11.97 -6.44
C LEU A 28 13.30 11.92 -5.70
N SER A 29 13.30 11.50 -4.43
CA SER A 29 12.11 11.50 -3.60
C SER A 29 11.57 12.93 -3.42
N SER A 30 10.25 13.06 -3.44
CA SER A 30 9.49 14.29 -3.23
C SER A 30 8.68 14.19 -1.92
N PRO A 31 9.33 14.13 -0.74
CA PRO A 31 8.66 13.96 0.55
C PRO A 31 7.62 15.06 0.82
N GLN A 32 7.85 16.29 0.35
CA GLN A 32 6.91 17.40 0.44
C GLN A 32 5.56 17.16 -0.27
N TYR A 33 5.47 16.14 -1.13
CA TYR A 33 4.24 15.75 -1.80
C TYR A 33 3.32 14.90 -0.92
N GLU A 34 3.82 14.37 0.21
CA GLU A 34 3.04 13.56 1.16
C GLU A 34 1.77 14.26 1.65
N LYS A 35 1.78 15.60 1.78
CA LYS A 35 0.59 16.39 2.15
C LYS A 35 -0.59 16.29 1.17
N PHE A 36 -0.35 15.76 -0.04
CA PHE A 36 -1.37 15.49 -1.05
C PHE A 36 -1.76 14.00 -1.12
N MET A 37 -1.30 13.21 -0.15
CA MET A 37 -1.61 11.80 -0.02
C MET A 37 -2.49 11.60 1.21
N GLU A 38 -3.68 11.05 0.99
CA GLU A 38 -4.55 10.57 2.06
C GLU A 38 -4.28 9.08 2.25
N VAL A 39 -3.68 8.72 3.39
CA VAL A 39 -3.40 7.32 3.75
C VAL A 39 -4.32 6.89 4.89
N THR A 40 -5.08 5.82 4.67
CA THR A 40 -5.85 5.12 5.70
C THR A 40 -5.22 3.77 5.96
N CYS A 41 -4.82 3.50 7.21
CA CYS A 41 -4.30 2.20 7.64
C CYS A 41 -5.23 1.64 8.72
N LEU A 42 -5.70 0.41 8.55
CA LEU A 42 -6.59 -0.29 9.49
C LEU A 42 -6.20 -1.76 9.62
N ILE A 43 -6.51 -2.37 10.76
CA ILE A 43 -6.63 -3.82 10.86
C ILE A 43 -8.12 -4.17 10.81
N VAL A 44 -8.51 -4.97 9.83
CA VAL A 44 -9.91 -5.30 9.56
C VAL A 44 -10.11 -6.81 9.60
N ASN A 45 -11.31 -7.25 9.96
CA ASN A 45 -11.69 -8.65 9.76
C ASN A 45 -12.19 -8.91 8.32
N GLN A 46 -12.46 -10.17 8.01
CA GLN A 46 -12.93 -10.59 6.68
C GLN A 46 -14.26 -9.92 6.25
N GLU A 47 -15.19 -9.71 7.17
CA GLU A 47 -16.49 -9.09 6.90
C GLU A 47 -16.34 -7.61 6.50
N GLN A 48 -15.52 -6.89 7.26
CA GLN A 48 -15.15 -5.51 6.95
C GLN A 48 -14.43 -5.44 5.61
N LEU A 49 -13.46 -6.33 5.35
CA LEU A 49 -12.74 -6.37 4.08
C LEU A 49 -13.69 -6.55 2.88
N THR A 50 -14.64 -7.48 2.99
CA THR A 50 -15.68 -7.70 1.96
C THR A 50 -16.52 -6.43 1.74
N THR A 51 -16.89 -5.74 2.82
CA THR A 51 -17.65 -4.48 2.77
C THR A 51 -16.86 -3.39 2.05
N ILE A 52 -15.55 -3.30 2.25
CA ILE A 52 -14.68 -2.30 1.61
C ILE A 52 -14.69 -2.44 0.09
N PHE A 53 -14.61 -3.68 -0.42
CA PHE A 53 -14.57 -3.93 -1.85
C PHE A 53 -15.95 -3.84 -2.52
N THR A 54 -17.02 -4.13 -1.79
CA THR A 54 -18.41 -4.07 -2.31
C THR A 54 -19.07 -2.70 -2.15
N LYS A 55 -18.70 -1.93 -1.10
CA LYS A 55 -19.27 -0.62 -0.75
C LYS A 55 -18.14 0.39 -0.45
N PRO A 56 -17.39 0.84 -1.47
CA PRO A 56 -16.14 1.58 -1.28
C PRO A 56 -16.27 2.95 -0.60
N ASN A 57 -17.48 3.51 -0.58
CA ASN A 57 -17.77 4.82 0.02
C ASN A 57 -18.20 4.73 1.49
N GLN A 58 -18.40 3.52 2.02
CA GLN A 58 -18.81 3.36 3.42
C GLN A 58 -17.60 3.63 4.35
N PRO A 59 -17.77 4.44 5.41
CA PRO A 59 -16.72 4.61 6.40
C PRO A 59 -16.45 3.28 7.11
N ILE A 60 -15.17 2.97 7.30
CA ILE A 60 -14.72 1.76 8.00
C ILE A 60 -14.27 2.18 9.39
N ILE A 61 -14.78 1.48 10.41
CA ILE A 61 -14.46 1.74 11.81
C ILE A 61 -13.39 0.73 12.23
N GLN A 62 -12.34 1.20 12.90
CA GLN A 62 -11.33 0.33 13.50
C GLN A 62 -11.97 -0.44 14.67
N LEU A 63 -11.97 -1.77 14.57
CA LEU A 63 -12.40 -2.65 15.66
C LEU A 63 -11.34 -2.67 16.77
N THR A 64 -11.76 -3.01 17.99
CA THR A 64 -10.83 -3.26 19.11
C THR A 64 -10.08 -4.57 18.91
N ASN A 65 -8.96 -4.76 19.62
CA ASN A 65 -8.18 -5.99 19.54
C ASN A 65 -9.01 -7.23 19.91
N ASN A 66 -9.82 -7.17 20.97
CA ASN A 66 -10.72 -8.27 21.34
C ASN A 66 -11.75 -8.61 20.23
N GLN A 67 -12.33 -7.61 19.57
CA GLN A 67 -13.26 -7.83 18.45
C GLN A 67 -12.56 -8.49 17.24
N LEU A 68 -11.32 -8.07 16.96
CA LEU A 68 -10.49 -8.65 15.89
C LEU A 68 -10.07 -10.09 16.21
N LEU A 69 -9.71 -10.38 17.47
CA LEU A 69 -9.34 -11.71 17.96
C LEU A 69 -10.52 -12.70 17.94
N ASN A 70 -11.76 -12.22 18.07
CA ASN A 70 -12.96 -13.04 17.91
C ASN A 70 -13.28 -13.40 16.45
N SER A 71 -12.59 -12.81 15.48
CA SER A 71 -12.76 -13.12 14.06
C SER A 71 -11.90 -14.33 13.66
N SER A 72 -12.22 -15.02 12.57
CA SER A 72 -11.39 -16.12 12.05
C SER A 72 -10.09 -15.61 11.41
N GLU A 73 -10.15 -14.46 10.75
CA GLU A 73 -9.06 -13.89 9.99
C GLU A 73 -9.05 -12.36 10.12
N ILE A 74 -7.84 -11.81 10.14
CA ILE A 74 -7.58 -10.38 10.18
C ILE A 74 -6.61 -9.97 9.08
N TYR A 75 -6.73 -8.72 8.65
CA TYR A 75 -6.02 -8.18 7.51
C TYR A 75 -5.50 -6.79 7.83
N LEU A 76 -4.25 -6.50 7.47
CA LEU A 76 -3.75 -5.14 7.31
C LEU A 76 -4.38 -4.57 6.04
N PHE A 77 -5.25 -3.59 6.19
CA PHE A 77 -5.82 -2.87 5.07
C PHE A 77 -5.20 -1.47 4.97
N VAL A 78 -4.68 -1.14 3.80
CA VAL A 78 -4.11 0.17 3.51
C VAL A 78 -4.78 0.74 2.26
N ARG A 79 -5.22 1.98 2.38
CA ARG A 79 -5.82 2.74 1.30
C ARG A 79 -5.06 4.03 1.12
N VAL A 80 -4.53 4.25 -0.07
CA VAL A 80 -3.82 5.47 -0.45
C VAL A 80 -4.63 6.18 -1.51
N LYS A 81 -4.89 7.47 -1.32
CA LYS A 81 -5.60 8.32 -2.28
C LYS A 81 -4.77 9.56 -2.57
N ASN A 82 -4.60 9.87 -3.84
CA ASN A 82 -3.91 11.07 -4.30
C ASN A 82 -4.93 12.21 -4.47
N THR A 83 -4.72 13.32 -3.77
CA THR A 83 -5.52 14.55 -3.90
C THR A 83 -4.80 15.65 -4.65
N GLY A 84 -3.53 15.42 -5.00
CA GLY A 84 -2.72 16.38 -5.74
C GLY A 84 -2.85 16.23 -7.25
N ARG A 85 -2.03 17.00 -7.98
CA ARG A 85 -2.10 17.12 -9.45
C ARG A 85 -1.17 16.18 -10.22
N TYR A 86 -0.18 15.63 -9.55
CA TYR A 86 0.86 14.77 -10.14
C TYR A 86 0.50 13.30 -10.00
N ILE A 87 1.23 12.42 -10.69
CA ILE A 87 1.10 10.97 -10.61
C ILE A 87 2.13 10.45 -9.58
N PRO A 88 1.74 10.17 -8.33
CA PRO A 88 2.65 9.67 -7.32
C PRO A 88 2.91 8.17 -7.47
N PHE A 89 4.08 7.74 -7.02
CA PHE A 89 4.46 6.35 -6.84
C PHE A 89 5.60 6.25 -5.82
N GLY A 90 5.83 5.09 -5.21
CA GLY A 90 6.92 4.91 -4.25
C GLY A 90 6.64 3.80 -3.24
N THR A 91 7.32 3.84 -2.10
CA THR A 91 7.23 2.81 -1.06
C THR A 91 6.72 3.42 0.24
N LEU A 92 5.59 2.90 0.72
CA LEU A 92 4.99 3.26 2.00
C LEU A 92 5.32 2.16 3.02
N HIS A 93 5.96 2.52 4.12
CA HIS A 93 6.15 1.64 5.26
C HIS A 93 4.99 1.79 6.23
N VAL A 94 4.37 0.68 6.62
CA VAL A 94 3.31 0.64 7.64
C VAL A 94 3.79 -0.12 8.85
N PHE A 95 3.66 0.53 10.02
CA PHE A 95 4.10 0.03 11.30
C PHE A 95 2.90 -0.48 12.08
N VAL A 96 2.93 -1.76 12.39
CA VAL A 96 1.96 -2.43 13.26
C VAL A 96 2.57 -2.50 14.67
N PRO A 97 1.80 -2.20 15.73
CA PRO A 97 2.28 -2.35 17.10
C PRO A 97 2.89 -3.72 17.35
N ASP A 98 3.96 -3.75 18.14
CA ASP A 98 4.65 -4.98 18.56
C ASP A 98 5.25 -5.85 17.42
N VAL A 99 5.20 -5.39 16.17
CA VAL A 99 5.91 -6.00 15.04
C VAL A 99 7.23 -5.26 14.80
N GLN A 100 8.35 -5.99 14.77
CA GLN A 100 9.69 -5.40 14.72
C GLN A 100 10.00 -4.66 13.40
N ALA A 101 9.51 -5.17 12.27
CA ALA A 101 9.77 -4.61 10.95
C ALA A 101 8.51 -3.99 10.35
N PRO A 102 8.61 -2.85 9.63
CA PRO A 102 7.47 -2.32 8.90
C PRO A 102 7.07 -3.25 7.76
N PHE A 103 5.81 -3.20 7.37
CA PHE A 103 5.33 -3.78 6.13
C PHE A 103 5.59 -2.79 4.99
N PRO A 104 6.42 -3.13 3.99
CA PRO A 104 6.60 -2.28 2.82
C PRO A 104 5.46 -2.49 1.82
N LEU A 105 4.85 -1.39 1.39
CA LEU A 105 3.83 -1.35 0.35
C LEU A 105 4.35 -0.55 -0.83
N GLU A 106 4.48 -1.21 -1.97
CA GLU A 106 4.79 -0.54 -3.24
C GLU A 106 3.51 0.09 -3.79
N VAL A 107 3.48 1.43 -3.78
CA VAL A 107 2.43 2.21 -4.42
C VAL A 107 2.85 2.46 -5.85
N ILE A 108 2.24 1.70 -6.76
CA ILE A 108 2.40 1.90 -8.20
C ILE A 108 1.79 3.25 -8.63
N LYS A 109 2.15 3.72 -9.83
CA LYS A 109 1.70 5.01 -10.39
C LYS A 109 0.18 5.18 -10.27
N MET A 110 -0.24 6.20 -9.51
CA MET A 110 -1.65 6.53 -9.30
C MET A 110 -2.09 7.64 -10.25
N PHE A 111 -2.91 7.32 -11.26
CA PHE A 111 -3.36 8.28 -12.25
C PHE A 111 -4.47 9.19 -11.69
N LYS A 112 -4.46 10.44 -12.15
CA LYS A 112 -5.36 11.49 -11.66
C LYS A 112 -6.83 11.14 -11.93
N GLY A 113 -7.66 11.29 -10.91
CA GLY A 113 -9.12 11.30 -11.03
C GLY A 113 -9.83 10.00 -10.68
N ILE A 114 -9.11 8.86 -10.56
CA ILE A 114 -9.75 7.55 -10.34
C ILE A 114 -9.03 6.70 -9.28
N ASP A 115 -7.73 6.90 -9.05
CA ASP A 115 -6.98 5.86 -8.35
C ASP A 115 -6.93 6.06 -6.84
N CYS A 116 -7.75 5.26 -6.18
CA CYS A 116 -7.55 4.88 -4.81
C CYS A 116 -6.78 3.56 -4.81
N PHE A 117 -5.49 3.59 -4.47
CA PHE A 117 -4.70 2.37 -4.32
C PHE A 117 -5.15 1.66 -3.04
N ARG A 118 -5.46 0.37 -3.14
CA ARG A 118 -5.92 -0.45 -2.02
C ARG A 118 -5.05 -1.68 -1.92
N TYR A 119 -4.64 -1.99 -0.71
CA TYR A 119 -3.84 -3.15 -0.38
C TYR A 119 -4.43 -3.84 0.83
N ALA A 120 -4.43 -5.17 0.80
CA ALA A 120 -4.86 -6.02 1.90
C ALA A 120 -3.88 -7.17 2.06
N LEU A 121 -3.34 -7.35 3.27
CA LEU A 121 -2.45 -8.44 3.62
C LEU A 121 -3.00 -9.17 4.83
N ARG A 122 -3.15 -10.49 4.73
CA ARG A 122 -3.54 -11.32 5.87
C ARG A 122 -2.46 -11.24 6.95
N LEU A 123 -2.88 -11.02 8.20
CA LEU A 123 -2.01 -10.99 9.36
C LEU A 123 -2.21 -12.23 10.23
N ASP A 124 -1.18 -12.60 10.98
CA ASP A 124 -1.32 -13.53 12.10
C ASP A 124 -2.00 -12.83 13.27
N GLN A 125 -2.91 -13.50 13.97
CA GLN A 125 -3.64 -12.90 15.10
C GLN A 125 -2.75 -12.64 16.32
N GLY A 126 -1.62 -13.35 16.45
CA GLY A 126 -0.66 -13.21 17.52
C GLY A 126 0.03 -11.85 17.58
N ILE A 127 -0.11 -11.00 16.55
CA ILE A 127 0.35 -9.60 16.58
C ILE A 127 -0.50 -8.72 17.51
N LEU A 128 -1.71 -9.16 17.87
CA LEU A 128 -2.64 -8.39 18.70
C LEU A 128 -2.56 -8.85 20.15
N LYS A 129 -2.54 -7.88 21.07
CA LYS A 129 -2.68 -8.14 22.51
C LYS A 129 -4.16 -8.18 22.88
N PRO A 130 -4.62 -9.14 23.71
CA PRO A 130 -6.01 -9.23 24.13
C PRO A 130 -6.37 -8.07 25.06
N ASN A 131 -7.03 -7.05 24.52
CA ASN A 131 -7.55 -5.89 25.23
C ASN A 131 -8.65 -5.18 24.42
N ASP A 132 -9.36 -4.24 25.04
CA ASP A 132 -10.41 -3.44 24.37
C ASP A 132 -9.88 -2.15 23.71
N GLN A 133 -8.57 -2.09 23.44
CA GLN A 133 -7.98 -0.95 22.72
C GLN A 133 -8.03 -1.19 21.21
N GLN A 134 -8.11 -0.11 20.44
CA GLN A 134 -7.93 -0.17 18.99
C GLN A 134 -6.44 -0.26 18.67
N PRO A 135 -6.03 -1.10 17.69
CA PRO A 135 -4.64 -1.15 17.26
C PRO A 135 -4.23 0.19 16.65
N THR A 136 -3.15 0.77 17.15
CA THR A 136 -2.64 2.07 16.67
C THR A 136 -1.60 1.84 15.58
N LEU A 137 -2.04 1.89 14.33
CA LEU A 137 -1.14 1.82 13.18
C LEU A 137 -0.50 3.18 12.89
N SER A 138 0.73 3.17 12.41
CA SER A 138 1.36 4.36 11.83
C SER A 138 1.97 4.04 10.48
N TYR A 139 2.32 5.06 9.71
CA TYR A 139 2.95 4.89 8.41
C TYR A 139 4.00 5.96 8.17
N LYS A 140 4.90 5.68 7.23
CA LYS A 140 5.90 6.62 6.75
C LYS A 140 6.23 6.31 5.30
N TRP A 141 6.28 7.31 4.44
CA TRP A 141 6.87 7.12 3.12
C TRP A 141 8.38 6.96 3.24
N ASP A 142 8.88 5.82 2.74
CA ASP A 142 10.33 5.62 2.58
C ASP A 142 10.84 6.42 1.38
N CYS A 143 10.13 6.30 0.26
CA CYS A 143 10.30 7.14 -0.91
C CYS A 143 8.93 7.48 -1.53
N LEU A 144 8.78 8.71 -2.01
CA LEU A 144 7.57 9.18 -2.69
C LEU A 144 7.97 10.03 -3.90
N TYR A 145 7.83 9.48 -5.08
CA TYR A 145 8.12 10.15 -6.35
C TYR A 145 6.83 10.71 -6.95
N ARG A 146 6.98 11.61 -7.92
CA ARG A 146 5.85 12.19 -8.66
C ARG A 146 6.25 12.55 -10.09
N LEU A 147 5.33 12.38 -11.02
CA LEU A 147 5.44 12.79 -12.43
C LEU A 147 4.41 13.87 -12.75
#